data_AF-A0A1C5ENF3-F1
#
_entry.id   AF-A0A1C5ENF3-F1
#
_cell.length_a   1.000
_cell.length_b   1.000
_cell.length_c   1.000
_cell.angle_alpha   90.00
_cell.angle_beta   90.00
_cell.angle_gamma   90.00
#
_symmetry.space_group_name_H-M   'P 1'
#
loop_
_entity.id
_entity.type
_entity.pdbx_description
1 polymer ?
#
loop_
_entity_poly.entity_id
_entity_poly.type
_entity_poly.pdbx_seq_one_letter_code
_entity_poly.pdbx_strand_id
1 'polypeptide(L)'
;MDRMTDTPARLLSLLSLLQTPREWPGSELADRLGVSPRTIRRDIDRLRELGYPVEASKGAIGGYRLVAGTAMPPLLLDDEEAVAIAVGLRAGAGHAIEGVDEASVRALAKLEQVLPSRLRHRVSTLQTATIPVTRGDGATIDPRTLTVMAGAVTGGERLRFGYRSGDGTETKRQ
;
A
#
# COMPACT_ATOMS: atom_id res chain seq x y z
N MET A 1 -26.84 -22.29 -2.20
CA MET A 1 -25.45 -22.43 -2.66
C MET A 1 -25.40 -21.88 -4.07
N ASP A 2 -25.24 -20.56 -4.21
CA ASP A 2 -25.19 -19.86 -5.50
C ASP A 2 -23.94 -18.97 -5.50
N ARG A 3 -22.81 -19.55 -5.91
CA ARG A 3 -21.52 -18.86 -6.03
C ARG A 3 -21.11 -18.79 -7.50
N MET A 4 -22.01 -18.41 -8.41
CA MET A 4 -21.70 -18.41 -9.84
C MET A 4 -21.71 -17.06 -10.58
N THR A 5 -22.18 -15.94 -10.02
CA THR A 5 -22.10 -14.67 -10.77
C THR A 5 -22.09 -13.42 -9.88
N ASP A 6 -20.93 -13.06 -9.35
CA ASP A 6 -20.67 -11.65 -9.08
C ASP A 6 -19.50 -11.20 -9.94
N THR A 7 -19.83 -10.86 -11.19
CA THR A 7 -18.88 -10.38 -12.21
C THR A 7 -18.01 -9.23 -11.70
N PRO A 8 -18.54 -8.24 -10.94
CA PRO A 8 -17.73 -7.22 -10.27
C PRO A 8 -16.67 -7.80 -9.32
N ALA A 9 -17.05 -8.69 -8.39
CA ALA A 9 -16.12 -9.26 -7.42
C ALA A 9 -14.99 -10.06 -8.10
N ARG A 10 -15.31 -10.79 -9.17
CA ARG A 10 -14.32 -11.52 -9.97
C ARG A 10 -13.38 -10.58 -10.73
N LEU A 11 -13.89 -9.51 -11.32
CA LEU A 11 -13.05 -8.50 -12.00
C LEU A 11 -12.08 -7.82 -11.03
N LEU A 12 -12.54 -7.48 -9.82
CA LEU A 12 -11.68 -6.90 -8.77
C LEU A 12 -10.62 -7.91 -8.32
N SER A 13 -10.99 -9.18 -8.17
CA SER A 13 -10.04 -10.25 -7.83
C SER A 13 -9.01 -10.47 -8.93
N LEU A 14 -9.43 -10.47 -10.20
CA LEU A 14 -8.52 -10.55 -11.34
C LEU A 14 -7.55 -9.35 -11.38
N LEU A 15 -8.06 -8.14 -11.17
CA LEU A 15 -7.23 -6.94 -11.11
C LEU A 15 -6.20 -7.02 -9.99
N SER A 16 -6.60 -7.50 -8.80
CA SER A 16 -5.69 -7.73 -7.66
C SER A 16 -4.51 -8.64 -8.03
N LEU A 17 -4.78 -9.76 -8.70
CA LEU A 17 -3.72 -10.69 -9.12
C LEU A 17 -2.76 -10.02 -10.08
N LEU A 18 -3.28 -9.27 -11.06
CA LEU A 18 -2.48 -8.59 -12.09
C LEU A 18 -1.62 -7.43 -11.55
N GLN A 19 -1.92 -6.92 -10.34
CA GLN A 19 -1.12 -5.86 -9.69
C GLN A 19 0.19 -6.38 -9.07
N THR A 20 0.36 -7.70 -8.94
CA THR A 20 1.65 -8.30 -8.57
C THR A 20 2.65 -8.12 -9.73
N PRO A 21 3.93 -7.75 -9.49
CA PRO A 21 4.93 -7.54 -10.54
C PRO A 21 5.43 -8.85 -11.18
N ARG A 22 4.53 -9.60 -11.83
CA ARG A 22 4.81 -10.85 -12.55
C ARG A 22 3.86 -11.04 -13.73
N GLU A 23 4.25 -11.90 -14.67
CA GLU A 23 3.34 -12.38 -15.74
C GLU A 23 2.52 -13.57 -15.25
N TRP A 24 1.24 -13.59 -15.60
CA TRP A 24 0.28 -14.59 -15.17
C TRP A 24 -0.22 -15.45 -16.34
N PRO A 25 0.07 -16.76 -16.37
CA PRO A 25 -0.52 -17.65 -17.36
C PRO A 25 -2.06 -17.61 -17.28
N GLY A 26 -2.72 -17.55 -18.43
CA GLY A 26 -4.19 -17.52 -18.47
C GLY A 26 -4.85 -18.73 -17.81
N SER A 27 -4.20 -19.90 -17.86
CA SER A 27 -4.63 -21.11 -17.15
C SER A 27 -4.52 -20.97 -15.62
N GLU A 28 -3.45 -20.38 -15.10
CA GLU A 28 -3.29 -20.18 -13.66
C GLU A 28 -4.34 -19.19 -13.11
N LEU A 29 -4.65 -18.13 -13.86
CA LEU A 29 -5.72 -17.19 -13.51
C LEU A 29 -7.09 -17.88 -13.51
N ALA A 30 -7.34 -18.74 -14.51
CA ALA A 30 -8.57 -19.51 -14.62
C ALA A 30 -8.74 -20.45 -13.41
N ASP A 31 -7.69 -21.18 -13.03
CA ASP A 31 -7.70 -22.10 -11.89
C ASP A 31 -7.93 -21.35 -10.58
N ARG A 32 -7.21 -20.24 -10.35
CA ARG A 32 -7.35 -19.45 -9.10
C ARG A 32 -8.71 -18.79 -8.95
N LEU A 33 -9.30 -18.32 -10.05
CA LEU A 33 -10.60 -17.66 -10.05
C LEU A 33 -11.76 -18.65 -10.23
N GLY A 34 -11.49 -19.94 -10.43
CA GLY A 34 -12.49 -20.99 -10.60
C GLY A 34 -13.35 -20.80 -11.86
N VAL A 35 -12.77 -20.26 -12.94
CA VAL A 35 -13.48 -19.95 -14.19
C VAL A 35 -12.75 -20.51 -15.41
N SER A 36 -13.42 -20.53 -16.56
CA SER A 36 -12.78 -20.98 -17.79
C SER A 36 -11.72 -20.00 -18.32
N PRO A 37 -10.70 -20.45 -19.08
CA PRO A 37 -9.78 -19.56 -19.79
C PRO A 37 -10.48 -18.56 -20.73
N ARG A 38 -11.62 -18.94 -21.30
CA ARG A 38 -12.45 -18.05 -22.13
C ARG A 38 -13.05 -16.91 -21.30
N THR A 39 -13.44 -17.18 -20.05
CA THR A 39 -13.93 -16.17 -19.11
C THR A 39 -12.82 -15.21 -18.71
N ILE A 40 -11.61 -15.71 -18.42
CA ILE A 40 -10.44 -14.86 -18.15
C ILE A 40 -10.20 -13.90 -19.32
N ARG A 41 -10.16 -14.41 -20.56
CA ARG A 41 -9.95 -13.55 -21.74
C ARG A 41 -11.00 -12.43 -21.83
N ARG A 42 -12.27 -12.75 -21.59
CA ARG A 42 -13.37 -11.77 -21.57
C ARG A 42 -13.23 -10.75 -20.44
N ASP A 43 -12.84 -11.19 -19.25
CA ASP A 43 -12.65 -10.30 -18.10
C ASP A 43 -11.42 -9.40 -18.28
N ILE A 44 -10.36 -9.89 -18.92
CA ILE A 44 -9.19 -9.08 -19.32
C ILE A 44 -9.58 -7.98 -20.33
N ASP A 45 -10.36 -8.34 -21.35
CA ASP A 45 -10.85 -7.35 -22.33
C ASP A 45 -11.74 -6.31 -21.65
N ARG A 46 -12.56 -6.71 -20.69
CA ARG A 46 -13.37 -5.79 -19.89
C ARG A 46 -12.54 -4.87 -18.99
N LEU A 47 -11.43 -5.35 -18.42
CA LEU A 47 -10.47 -4.49 -17.72
C LEU A 47 -9.83 -3.47 -18.68
N ARG A 48 -9.48 -3.86 -19.91
CA ARG A 48 -8.96 -2.93 -20.92
C ARG A 48 -9.96 -1.84 -21.29
N GLU A 49 -11.22 -2.20 -21.47
CA GLU A 49 -12.31 -1.24 -21.72
C GLU A 49 -12.48 -0.22 -20.57
N LEU A 50 -12.22 -0.65 -19.33
CA LEU A 50 -12.23 0.21 -18.14
C LEU A 50 -10.94 1.04 -17.97
N GLY A 51 -10.02 0.99 -18.92
CA GLY A 51 -8.79 1.78 -18.92
C GLY A 51 -7.60 1.12 -18.19
N TYR A 52 -7.70 -0.15 -17.80
CA TYR A 52 -6.58 -0.90 -17.23
C TYR A 52 -5.72 -1.52 -18.35
N PRO A 53 -4.47 -1.07 -18.55
CA PRO A 53 -3.64 -1.58 -19.63
C PRO A 53 -3.07 -2.96 -19.26
N VAL A 54 -3.70 -4.01 -19.77
CA VAL A 54 -3.22 -5.38 -19.60
C VAL A 54 -2.56 -5.85 -20.89
N GLU A 55 -1.27 -6.16 -20.82
CA GLU A 55 -0.54 -6.77 -21.93
C GLU A 55 -0.69 -8.29 -21.91
N ALA A 56 -0.63 -8.90 -23.09
CA ALA A 56 -0.57 -10.34 -23.25
C ALA A 56 0.71 -10.72 -23.99
N SER A 57 1.59 -11.48 -23.34
CA SER A 57 2.80 -12.03 -23.97
C SER A 57 2.43 -13.25 -24.83
N LYS A 58 3.04 -13.36 -26.02
CA LYS A 58 2.87 -14.52 -26.92
C LYS A 58 3.96 -15.56 -26.64
N GLY A 59 3.60 -16.84 -26.58
CA GLY A 59 4.52 -17.95 -26.35
C GLY A 59 3.80 -19.19 -25.81
N ALA A 60 4.54 -20.31 -25.65
CA ALA A 60 3.97 -21.57 -25.13
C ALA A 60 3.41 -21.44 -23.70
N ILE A 61 3.91 -20.48 -22.93
CA ILE A 61 3.43 -20.07 -21.60
C ILE A 61 3.12 -18.56 -21.64
N GLY A 62 2.37 -18.11 -22.65
CA GLY A 62 1.95 -16.71 -22.73
C GLY A 62 1.14 -16.30 -21.50
N GLY A 63 1.35 -15.07 -21.02
CA GLY A 63 0.75 -14.58 -19.78
C GLY A 63 0.19 -13.17 -19.89
N TYR A 64 -0.58 -12.78 -18.88
CA TYR A 64 -1.15 -11.45 -18.70
C TYR A 64 -0.39 -10.69 -17.62
N ARG A 65 -0.16 -9.40 -17.84
CA ARG A 65 0.43 -8.51 -16.84
C ARG A 65 -0.15 -7.11 -16.97
N LEU A 66 -0.39 -6.46 -15.84
CA LEU A 66 -0.73 -5.04 -15.82
C LEU A 66 0.52 -4.22 -16.10
N VAL A 67 0.46 -3.30 -17.06
CA VAL A 67 1.55 -2.36 -17.33
C VAL A 67 1.23 -0.96 -16.84
N ALA A 68 2.21 -0.07 -16.81
CA ALA A 68 1.97 1.32 -16.48
C ALA A 68 1.06 1.95 -17.56
N GLY A 69 -0.09 2.48 -17.14
CA GLY A 69 -1.05 3.19 -18.01
C GLY A 69 -0.94 4.70 -17.93
N THR A 70 -1.89 5.39 -18.55
CA THR A 70 -2.02 6.86 -18.47
C THR A 70 -2.57 7.34 -17.13
N ALA A 71 -3.18 6.45 -16.34
CA ALA A 71 -3.69 6.73 -14.99
C ALA A 71 -3.40 5.55 -14.05
N MET A 72 -3.23 5.84 -12.76
CA MET A 72 -3.01 4.83 -11.73
C MET A 72 -4.32 4.09 -11.42
N PRO A 73 -4.35 2.74 -11.50
CA PRO A 73 -5.51 1.95 -11.12
C PRO A 73 -5.80 2.00 -9.61
N PRO A 74 -7.01 1.63 -9.12
CA PRO A 74 -7.25 1.43 -7.70
C PRO A 74 -6.28 0.39 -7.15
N LEU A 75 -5.39 0.80 -6.24
CA LEU A 75 -4.39 -0.06 -5.64
C LEU A 75 -5.00 -0.84 -4.47
N LEU A 76 -4.80 -2.15 -4.47
CA LEU A 76 -5.02 -2.93 -3.26
C LEU A 76 -3.76 -2.84 -2.42
N LEU A 77 -3.86 -2.09 -1.33
CA LEU A 77 -2.79 -1.90 -0.37
C LEU A 77 -2.99 -2.85 0.80
N ASP A 78 -1.91 -3.49 1.23
CA ASP A 78 -1.89 -4.10 2.54
C ASP A 78 -1.76 -3.04 3.66
N ASP A 79 -1.85 -3.51 4.90
CA ASP A 79 -1.81 -2.65 6.09
C ASP A 79 -0.48 -1.90 6.24
N GLU A 80 0.64 -2.51 5.87
CA GLU A 80 1.98 -1.95 6.00
C GLU A 80 2.24 -0.93 4.89
N GLU A 81 1.82 -1.23 3.65
CA GLU A 81 1.86 -0.33 2.49
C GLU A 81 1.02 0.92 2.74
N ALA A 82 -0.20 0.77 3.26
CA ALA A 82 -1.07 1.89 3.56
C ALA A 82 -0.47 2.84 4.61
N VAL A 83 0.15 2.29 5.66
CA VAL A 83 0.85 3.09 6.68
C VAL A 83 2.08 3.78 6.09
N ALA A 84 2.87 3.07 5.28
CA ALA A 84 4.07 3.63 4.65
C ALA A 84 3.73 4.81 3.72
N ILE A 85 2.68 4.66 2.89
CA ILE A 85 2.20 5.73 2.01
C ILE A 85 1.71 6.93 2.83
N ALA A 86 0.94 6.71 3.90
CA ALA A 86 0.45 7.79 4.74
C ALA A 86 1.60 8.59 5.39
N VAL A 87 2.63 7.90 5.90
CA VAL A 87 3.83 8.54 6.47
C VAL A 87 4.61 9.30 5.40
N GLY A 88 4.81 8.71 4.22
CA GLY A 88 5.51 9.33 3.10
C GLY A 88 4.80 10.60 2.58
N LEU A 89 3.48 10.57 2.44
CA LEU A 89 2.68 11.73 2.05
C LEU A 89 2.77 12.87 3.08
N ARG A 90 2.79 12.54 4.37
CA ARG A 90 2.96 13.55 5.43
C ARG A 90 4.34 14.18 5.41
N ALA A 91 5.39 13.40 5.16
CA ALA A 91 6.74 13.92 4.98
C ALA A 91 6.81 14.82 3.74
N GLY A 92 6.21 14.39 2.62
CA GLY A 92 6.11 15.14 1.37
C GLY A 92 5.37 16.48 1.51
N ALA A 93 4.34 16.55 2.36
CA ALA A 93 3.56 17.76 2.64
C ALA A 93 4.28 18.85 3.45
N GLY A 94 5.55 18.63 3.81
CA GLY A 94 6.43 19.63 4.41
C GLY A 94 7.62 20.01 3.52
N HIS A 95 7.59 19.67 2.23
CA HIS A 95 8.69 19.92 1.30
C HIS A 95 8.44 21.18 0.48
N ALA A 96 9.48 21.99 0.29
CA ALA A 96 9.45 23.21 -0.54
C ALA A 96 9.43 22.94 -2.07
N ILE A 97 8.72 21.90 -2.52
CA ILE A 97 8.49 21.64 -3.95
C ILE A 97 7.08 22.12 -4.29
N GLU A 98 7.00 23.16 -5.12
CA GLU A 98 5.74 23.79 -5.53
C GLU A 98 4.76 22.74 -6.08
N GLY A 99 3.55 22.68 -5.50
CA GLY A 99 2.48 21.74 -5.88
C GLY A 99 2.55 20.35 -5.23
N VAL A 100 3.68 19.93 -4.65
CA VAL A 100 3.79 18.63 -3.95
C VAL A 100 3.09 18.65 -2.60
N ASP A 101 3.08 19.79 -1.90
CA ASP A 101 2.37 19.92 -0.62
C ASP A 101 0.86 19.71 -0.79
N GLU A 102 0.23 20.43 -1.72
CA GLU A 102 -1.21 20.30 -1.99
C GLU A 102 -1.58 18.91 -2.56
N ALA A 103 -0.73 18.34 -3.42
CA ALA A 103 -0.95 16.99 -3.93
C ALA A 103 -0.86 15.95 -2.81
N SER A 104 0.11 16.09 -1.89
CA SER A 104 0.31 15.19 -0.77
C SER A 104 -0.85 15.24 0.22
N VAL A 105 -1.35 16.44 0.54
CA VAL A 105 -2.53 16.62 1.40
C VAL A 105 -3.77 15.99 0.76
N ARG A 106 -4.01 16.22 -0.55
CA ARG A 106 -5.15 15.63 -1.26
C ARG A 106 -5.06 14.11 -1.34
N ALA A 107 -3.87 13.56 -1.58
CA ALA A 107 -3.65 12.12 -1.63
C ALA A 107 -3.87 11.48 -0.25
N LEU A 108 -3.39 12.12 0.82
CA LEU A 108 -3.58 11.65 2.19
C LEU A 108 -5.08 11.64 2.56
N ALA A 109 -5.82 12.69 2.21
CA ALA A 109 -7.26 12.75 2.44
C ALA A 109 -8.01 11.63 1.70
N LYS A 110 -7.64 11.31 0.46
CA LYS A 110 -8.21 10.18 -0.30
C LYS A 110 -7.91 8.84 0.36
N LEU A 111 -6.68 8.66 0.86
CA LEU A 111 -6.29 7.44 1.55
C LEU A 111 -7.08 7.26 2.85
N GLU A 112 -7.16 8.30 3.69
CA GLU A 112 -7.85 8.23 4.98
C GLU A 112 -9.35 7.91 4.85
N GLN A 113 -9.99 8.31 3.74
CA GLN A 113 -11.39 7.97 3.45
C GLN A 113 -11.62 6.46 3.32
N VAL A 114 -10.63 5.72 2.79
CA VAL A 114 -10.75 4.28 2.52
C VAL A 114 -10.10 3.39 3.58
N LEU A 115 -9.32 3.97 4.51
CA LEU A 115 -8.70 3.21 5.59
C LEU A 115 -9.74 2.66 6.60
N PRO A 116 -9.65 1.36 6.95
CA PRO A 116 -10.34 0.80 8.11
C PRO A 116 -10.00 1.57 9.39
N SER A 117 -10.95 1.64 10.33
CA SER A 117 -10.82 2.39 11.60
C SER A 117 -9.51 2.11 12.34
N ARG A 118 -9.08 0.84 12.40
CA ARG A 118 -7.80 0.44 13.02
C ARG A 118 -6.58 1.08 12.36
N LEU A 119 -6.55 1.17 11.03
CA LEU A 119 -5.44 1.76 10.30
C LEU A 119 -5.49 3.28 10.37
N ARG A 120 -6.68 3.87 10.29
CA ARG A 120 -6.86 5.32 10.48
C ARG A 120 -6.35 5.77 11.84
N HIS A 121 -6.66 5.03 12.91
CA HIS A 121 -6.14 5.34 14.23
C HIS A 121 -4.61 5.23 14.27
N ARG A 122 -4.04 4.11 13.80
CA ARG A 122 -2.58 3.92 13.74
C ARG A 122 -1.86 5.04 12.98
N VAL A 123 -2.39 5.43 11.83
CA VAL A 123 -1.86 6.52 11.00
C VAL A 123 -1.97 7.86 11.73
N SER A 124 -3.12 8.18 12.33
CA SER A 124 -3.32 9.41 13.10
C SER A 124 -2.37 9.49 14.31
N THR A 125 -2.21 8.40 15.06
CA THR A 125 -1.28 8.33 16.20
C THR A 125 0.16 8.63 15.75
N LEU A 126 0.62 7.97 14.68
CA LEU A 126 1.95 8.22 14.11
C LEU A 126 2.11 9.68 13.66
N GLN A 127 1.10 10.23 13.00
CA GLN A 127 1.11 11.62 12.52
C GLN A 127 1.14 12.66 13.63
N THR A 128 0.45 12.42 14.75
CA THR A 128 0.43 13.36 15.89
C THR A 128 1.73 13.30 16.67
N ALA A 129 2.35 12.12 16.76
CA ALA A 129 3.54 11.92 17.58
C ALA A 129 4.87 12.14 16.85
N THR A 130 4.87 12.35 15.53
CA THR A 130 6.10 12.48 14.74
C THR A 130 6.17 13.80 13.97
N ILE A 131 7.38 14.34 13.88
CA ILE A 131 7.71 15.47 13.00
C ILE A 131 8.73 14.93 11.98
N PRO A 132 8.48 15.05 10.66
CA PRO A 132 9.43 14.63 9.64
C PRO A 132 10.73 15.43 9.77
N VAL A 133 11.88 14.74 9.80
CA VAL A 133 13.20 15.37 9.78
C VAL A 133 13.86 15.05 8.43
N THR A 134 14.23 16.08 7.68
CA THR A 134 14.72 16.00 6.29
C THR A 134 16.19 15.60 6.13
N ARG A 135 16.91 15.35 7.22
CA ARG A 135 18.32 14.93 7.19
C ARG A 135 18.43 13.54 7.80
N GLY A 136 18.71 12.54 6.97
CA GLY A 136 18.74 11.14 7.37
C GLY A 136 20.09 10.48 7.07
N ASP A 137 21.03 10.58 8.00
CA ASP A 137 22.11 9.60 8.19
C ASP A 137 21.80 8.61 9.33
N GLY A 138 20.56 8.64 9.83
CA GLY A 138 20.07 7.78 10.90
C GLY A 138 19.81 6.33 10.48
N ALA A 139 19.89 5.42 11.44
CA ALA A 139 19.59 4.01 11.22
C ALA A 139 18.14 3.78 10.76
N THR A 140 17.92 2.76 9.93
CA THR A 140 16.58 2.29 9.58
C THR A 140 15.89 1.71 10.83
N ILE A 141 14.63 2.10 11.07
CA ILE A 141 13.85 1.66 12.25
C ILE A 141 12.61 0.90 11.78
N ASP A 142 12.26 -0.18 12.48
CA ASP A 142 11.01 -0.92 12.27
C ASP A 142 9.78 0.00 12.53
N PRO A 143 8.83 0.14 11.59
CA PRO A 143 7.58 0.89 11.78
C PRO A 143 6.75 0.49 13.01
N ARG A 144 6.87 -0.75 13.49
CA ARG A 144 6.24 -1.22 14.73
C ARG A 144 6.77 -0.47 15.94
N THR A 145 8.08 -0.19 15.98
CA THR A 145 8.72 0.59 17.05
C THR A 145 8.18 2.02 17.10
N LEU A 146 8.06 2.67 15.93
CA LEU A 146 7.45 3.99 15.82
C LEU A 146 5.99 3.99 16.27
N THR A 147 5.24 2.95 15.92
CA THR A 147 3.83 2.81 16.32
C THR A 147 3.69 2.75 17.86
N VAL A 148 4.56 1.99 18.53
CA VAL A 148 4.59 1.90 20.01
C VAL A 148 4.92 3.26 20.63
N MET A 149 5.96 3.93 20.12
CA MET A 149 6.35 5.26 20.64
C MET A 149 5.24 6.28 20.47
N ALA A 150 4.62 6.30 19.30
CA ALA A 150 3.52 7.21 18.99
C ALA A 150 2.28 6.95 19.85
N GLY A 151 1.98 5.68 20.13
CA GLY A 151 0.92 5.27 21.06
C GLY A 151 1.15 5.86 22.45
N ALA A 152 2.35 5.71 23.00
CA ALA A 152 2.69 6.25 24.32
C ALA A 152 2.62 7.78 24.38
N VAL A 153 3.11 8.49 23.34
CA VAL A 153 2.98 9.96 23.25
C VAL A 153 1.51 10.38 23.27
N THR A 154 0.68 9.71 22.48
CA THR A 154 -0.76 10.03 22.39
C THR A 154 -1.51 9.68 23.68
N GLY A 155 -1.13 8.58 24.35
CA GLY A 155 -1.70 8.15 25.62
C GLY A 155 -1.16 8.88 26.85
N GLY A 156 -0.15 9.76 26.69
CA GLY A 156 0.53 10.40 27.82
C GLY A 156 1.29 9.41 28.71
N GLU A 157 1.76 8.30 28.13
CA GLU A 157 2.42 7.21 28.84
C GLU A 157 3.96 7.37 28.84
N ARG A 158 4.62 6.77 29.84
CA ARG A 158 6.10 6.72 29.91
C ARG A 158 6.63 5.45 29.27
N LEU A 159 7.71 5.57 28.50
CA LEU A 159 8.36 4.46 27.83
C LEU A 159 9.66 4.06 28.53
N ARG A 160 9.85 2.75 28.75
CA ARG A 160 11.15 2.21 29.18
C ARG A 160 11.89 1.59 28.00
N PHE A 161 13.13 2.00 27.78
CA PHE A 161 13.94 1.54 26.65
C PHE A 161 15.42 1.37 27.01
N GLY A 162 16.12 0.55 26.23
CA GLY A 162 17.58 0.46 26.26
C GLY A 162 18.17 1.63 25.50
N TYR A 163 19.20 2.25 26.07
CA TYR A 163 19.87 3.42 25.51
C TYR A 163 21.38 3.17 25.46
N ARG A 164 21.96 3.27 24.26
CA ARG A 164 23.40 3.26 24.05
C ARG A 164 23.87 4.70 23.83
N SER A 165 24.72 5.22 24.71
CA SER A 165 25.31 6.55 24.55
C SER A 165 26.38 6.56 23.46
N GLY A 166 26.83 7.76 23.07
CA GLY A 166 27.82 7.92 22.00
C GLY A 166 29.20 7.31 22.30
N ASP A 167 29.50 7.04 23.57
CA ASP A 167 30.70 6.33 24.04
C ASP A 167 30.54 4.79 24.05
N GLY A 168 29.37 4.28 23.66
CA GLY A 168 29.05 2.84 23.63
C GLY A 168 28.45 2.29 24.91
N THR A 169 28.32 3.08 25.98
CA THR A 169 27.77 2.62 27.26
C THR A 169 26.27 2.29 27.13
N GLU A 170 25.86 1.10 27.54
CA GLU A 170 24.46 0.68 27.53
C GLU A 170 23.79 0.93 28.88
N THR A 171 22.62 1.56 28.85
CA THR A 171 21.82 1.90 30.03
C THR A 171 20.34 1.65 29.78
N LYS A 172 19.52 1.64 30.83
CA LYS A 172 18.05 1.66 30.73
C LYS A 172 17.53 3.04 31.10
N ARG A 173 16.53 3.54 30.37
CA ARG A 173 15.88 4.85 30.55
C ARG A 173 14.36 4.70 30.62
N GLN A 174 13.66 5.66 31.25
CA GLN A 174 12.21 5.69 31.51
C GLN A 174 11.63 7.11 31.48
#